data_AF-A0A522VZ01-F1
#
_entry.id   AF-A0A522VZ01-F1
#
_cell.length_a   1.000
_cell.length_b   1.000
_cell.length_c   1.000
_cell.angle_alpha   90.00
_cell.angle_beta   90.00
_cell.angle_gamma   90.00
#
_symmetry.space_group_name_H-M   'P 1'
#
loop_
_entity.id
_entity.type
_entity.pdbx_description
1 polymer ?
#
loop_
_entity_poly.entity_id
_entity_poly.type
_entity_poly.pdbx_seq_one_letter_code
_entity_poly.pdbx_strand_id
1 'polypeptide(L)'
;MGNSSIVTPPRYRSITNPGNAAVIPAGHHSESLTNAGMVTAMKFSRSTPVALCLSAVLGLAVIAPALAEEAKPANGKSSDWAFKIGAGAMVGPTYEGSKHYQVGPLPVAEVSWRKTISLSPMGGLMATVRPLNDKDFSVSGGIGYWGGRKESADKEHDDALRGLGNLSSNAVGKLGMAYQYKAISVGLNLARDIGGDRDGTTITLKGGYKIYKGQDFKVNAEISTTWADDNYMGSLFGITPEQARNSPKHYSGHDAQSGIKDVKISVNASYDFTSSIGLFALAEAGRLLGDAADSPIVKDQGSENQFK
;
A
#
# COMPACT_ATOMS: atom_id res chain seq x y z
N MET A 1 -30.35 37.73 61.54
CA MET A 1 -31.07 36.48 61.26
C MET A 1 -30.02 35.42 60.89
N GLY A 2 -30.00 34.29 61.61
CA GLY A 2 -29.19 33.10 61.25
C GLY A 2 -27.98 32.82 62.14
N ASN A 3 -28.23 32.16 63.28
CA ASN A 3 -27.28 31.58 64.23
C ASN A 3 -26.45 30.42 63.61
N SER A 4 -25.16 30.34 63.92
CA SER A 4 -24.50 29.37 64.83
C SER A 4 -24.59 27.88 64.44
N SER A 5 -23.43 27.22 64.34
CA SER A 5 -23.13 26.00 65.12
C SER A 5 -21.63 25.70 65.12
N ILE A 6 -21.18 25.27 66.29
CA ILE A 6 -19.81 25.08 66.76
C ILE A 6 -19.54 23.56 66.86
N VAL A 7 -18.27 23.19 66.91
CA VAL A 7 -17.65 22.09 67.70
C VAL A 7 -17.10 20.89 66.91
N THR A 8 -15.83 20.65 67.21
CA THR A 8 -14.76 19.73 66.79
C THR A 8 -14.94 18.24 67.23
N PRO A 9 -14.03 17.31 66.84
CA PRO A 9 -14.34 15.91 66.50
C PRO A 9 -14.07 14.90 67.63
N PRO A 10 -14.32 13.59 67.39
CA PRO A 10 -13.53 12.57 68.07
C PRO A 10 -13.03 11.40 67.19
N ARG A 11 -11.73 11.16 67.37
CA ARG A 11 -11.03 9.89 67.70
C ARG A 11 -11.17 8.63 66.82
N TYR A 12 -9.99 8.30 66.29
CA TYR A 12 -9.46 7.00 65.91
C TYR A 12 -9.59 5.93 67.00
N ARG A 13 -9.95 4.69 66.62
CA ARG A 13 -9.45 3.46 67.26
C ARG A 13 -9.44 2.26 66.31
N SER A 14 -8.28 1.60 66.33
CA SER A 14 -7.86 0.37 65.68
C SER A 14 -8.39 -0.90 66.37
N ILE A 15 -8.57 -1.98 65.60
CA ILE A 15 -8.63 -3.39 66.04
C ILE A 15 -7.87 -4.20 64.95
N THR A 16 -6.58 -4.56 65.12
CA THR A 16 -5.97 -5.83 65.61
C THR A 16 -6.53 -7.14 65.00
N ASN A 17 -5.82 -7.82 64.06
CA ASN A 17 -4.80 -8.92 64.16
C ASN A 17 -5.45 -10.34 64.22
N PRO A 18 -4.82 -11.53 63.95
CA PRO A 18 -3.43 -11.86 63.54
C PRO A 18 -3.19 -13.07 62.55
N GLY A 19 -1.91 -13.24 62.15
CA GLY A 19 -1.24 -14.55 61.89
C GLY A 19 -0.93 -14.88 60.42
N ASN A 20 0.26 -15.31 59.97
CA ASN A 20 1.56 -15.73 60.55
C ASN A 20 2.64 -15.59 59.44
N ALA A 21 3.78 -14.93 59.70
CA ALA A 21 5.15 -15.52 59.83
C ALA A 21 5.41 -16.79 58.97
N ALA A 22 6.19 -16.73 57.87
CA ALA A 22 7.66 -16.68 57.75
C ALA A 22 8.38 -17.97 58.16
N VAL A 23 8.98 -18.70 57.20
CA VAL A 23 10.24 -19.48 57.36
C VAL A 23 10.95 -19.64 56.00
N ILE A 24 12.19 -19.15 55.93
CA ILE A 24 13.24 -19.55 54.98
C ILE A 24 14.11 -20.59 55.70
N PRO A 25 14.64 -21.60 55.00
CA PRO A 25 16.07 -21.86 55.20
C PRO A 25 16.83 -22.11 53.88
N ALA A 26 18.09 -21.70 53.93
CA ALA A 26 19.12 -21.95 52.93
C ALA A 26 19.70 -23.37 53.08
N GLY A 27 20.14 -23.95 51.97
CA GLY A 27 20.97 -25.16 51.93
C GLY A 27 21.65 -25.29 50.57
N HIS A 28 22.95 -25.07 50.53
CA HIS A 28 23.85 -25.45 49.44
C HIS A 28 23.87 -26.97 49.30
N HIS A 29 23.97 -27.52 48.08
CA HIS A 29 24.88 -28.61 47.71
C HIS A 29 24.89 -28.77 46.18
N SER A 30 26.09 -28.83 45.64
CA SER A 30 26.42 -29.18 44.26
C SER A 30 26.15 -30.66 43.98
N GLU A 31 25.63 -31.00 42.80
CA GLU A 31 26.05 -32.20 42.07
C GLU A 31 25.60 -32.15 40.61
N SER A 32 26.43 -32.74 39.76
CA SER A 32 26.38 -32.69 38.32
C SER A 32 25.84 -34.01 37.74
N LEU A 33 25.45 -33.93 36.47
CA LEU A 33 25.39 -34.99 35.46
C LEU A 33 24.13 -35.87 35.31
N THR A 34 23.82 -36.03 34.02
CA THR A 34 23.26 -37.21 33.31
C THR A 34 21.75 -37.44 33.27
N ASN A 35 21.17 -37.01 32.14
CA ASN A 35 20.51 -37.85 31.12
C ASN A 35 19.53 -38.95 31.60
N ALA A 36 18.22 -38.75 31.40
CA ALA A 36 17.28 -39.79 30.96
C ALA A 36 15.93 -39.14 30.59
N GLY A 37 15.41 -39.48 29.41
CA GLY A 37 14.26 -38.82 28.81
C GLY A 37 12.91 -39.08 29.49
N MET A 38 12.01 -38.12 29.33
CA MET A 38 10.57 -38.36 29.26
C MET A 38 9.99 -37.43 28.19
N VAL A 39 9.58 -38.04 27.08
CA VAL A 39 8.75 -37.41 26.05
C VAL A 39 7.35 -37.26 26.66
N THR A 40 7.04 -36.05 27.14
CA THR A 40 5.66 -35.69 27.51
C THR A 40 4.94 -35.25 26.25
N ALA A 41 4.08 -36.14 25.74
CA ALA A 41 3.19 -35.87 24.62
C ALA A 41 2.18 -34.77 24.99
N MET A 42 2.38 -33.58 24.44
CA MET A 42 1.42 -32.47 24.53
C MET A 42 0.29 -32.74 23.52
N LYS A 43 -0.88 -33.12 24.03
CA LYS A 43 -2.10 -33.29 23.24
C LYS A 43 -2.56 -31.92 22.71
N PHE A 44 -2.34 -31.68 21.42
CA PHE A 44 -2.96 -30.57 20.70
C PHE A 44 -4.46 -30.84 20.55
N SER A 45 -5.28 -29.97 21.16
CA SER A 45 -6.72 -29.93 20.99
C SER A 45 -7.07 -29.59 19.54
N ARG A 46 -8.14 -30.23 19.05
CA ARG A 46 -8.63 -30.22 17.68
C ARG A 46 -8.75 -28.79 17.12
N SER A 47 -8.02 -28.56 16.04
CA SER A 47 -8.11 -27.42 15.15
C SER A 47 -9.53 -27.24 14.60
N THR A 48 -10.13 -26.08 14.82
CA THR A 48 -11.21 -25.55 14.00
C THR A 48 -10.69 -25.33 12.58
N PRO A 49 -11.36 -25.84 11.53
CA PRO A 49 -10.98 -25.51 10.17
C PRO A 49 -11.43 -24.07 9.88
N VAL A 50 -10.50 -23.13 9.87
CA VAL A 50 -10.67 -21.86 9.16
C VAL A 50 -10.76 -22.24 7.68
N ALA A 51 -11.99 -22.23 7.16
CA ALA A 51 -12.28 -22.53 5.77
C ALA A 51 -11.49 -21.57 4.89
N LEU A 52 -10.56 -22.16 4.15
CA LEU A 52 -9.76 -21.54 3.11
C LEU A 52 -10.72 -21.16 1.97
N CYS A 53 -11.27 -19.95 1.99
CA CYS A 53 -11.88 -19.35 0.80
C CYS A 53 -10.77 -18.86 -0.14
N LEU A 54 -9.98 -19.80 -0.63
CA LEU A 54 -9.01 -19.62 -1.71
C LEU A 54 -9.60 -20.25 -2.97
N SER A 55 -10.80 -19.80 -3.34
CA SER A 55 -11.55 -20.32 -4.47
C SER A 55 -11.82 -19.18 -5.44
N ALA A 56 -11.11 -19.21 -6.56
CA ALA A 56 -11.44 -18.53 -7.82
C ALA A 56 -11.35 -16.98 -7.84
N VAL A 57 -10.12 -16.47 -7.94
CA VAL A 57 -9.84 -15.38 -8.90
C VAL A 57 -8.64 -15.82 -9.76
N LEU A 58 -8.84 -16.89 -10.53
CA LEU A 58 -8.07 -17.19 -11.73
C LEU A 58 -9.06 -17.05 -12.89
N GLY A 59 -9.00 -15.94 -13.62
CA GLY A 59 -9.77 -15.81 -14.86
C GLY A 59 -10.23 -14.40 -15.18
N LEU A 60 -9.35 -13.60 -15.79
CA LEU A 60 -9.48 -13.15 -17.18
C LEU A 60 -8.28 -12.22 -17.48
N ALA A 61 -7.22 -12.76 -18.09
CA ALA A 61 -6.28 -11.91 -18.82
C ALA A 61 -6.97 -11.51 -20.12
N VAL A 62 -7.47 -10.28 -20.22
CA VAL A 62 -8.01 -9.76 -21.48
C VAL A 62 -6.84 -9.45 -22.41
N ILE A 63 -6.78 -10.18 -23.52
CA ILE A 63 -5.74 -10.12 -24.54
C ILE A 63 -6.01 -8.91 -25.42
N ALA A 64 -5.10 -7.95 -25.46
CA ALA A 64 -5.11 -6.88 -26.45
C ALA A 64 -3.71 -6.65 -27.02
N PRO A 65 -3.54 -6.65 -28.36
CA PRO A 65 -2.26 -6.32 -28.98
C PRO A 65 -1.97 -4.82 -28.84
N ALA A 66 -0.79 -4.46 -28.34
CA ALA A 66 -0.27 -3.10 -28.43
C ALA A 66 0.57 -2.96 -29.71
N LEU A 67 0.31 -1.93 -30.51
CA LEU A 67 1.09 -1.59 -31.71
C LEU A 67 2.12 -0.51 -31.33
N ALA A 68 3.39 -0.86 -31.18
CA ALA A 68 4.49 0.08 -31.08
C ALA A 68 5.09 0.31 -32.48
N GLU A 69 4.66 1.35 -33.18
CA GLU A 69 5.29 1.77 -34.43
C GLU A 69 6.65 2.44 -34.12
N GLU A 70 7.74 1.70 -34.25
CA GLU A 70 9.06 2.31 -34.42
C GLU A 70 9.14 2.85 -35.85
N ALA A 71 8.99 4.17 -36.00
CA ALA A 71 9.37 4.85 -37.24
C ALA A 71 10.87 4.59 -37.48
N LYS A 72 11.20 3.65 -38.37
CA LYS A 72 12.58 3.40 -38.81
C LYS A 72 13.05 4.61 -39.63
N PRO A 73 14.01 5.41 -39.16
CA PRO A 73 14.60 6.43 -40.01
C PRO A 73 15.39 5.77 -41.14
N ALA A 74 15.27 6.30 -42.34
CA ALA A 74 15.91 5.82 -43.57
C ALA A 74 17.47 5.80 -43.54
N ASN A 75 18.09 6.20 -42.42
CA ASN A 75 19.52 6.45 -42.29
C ASN A 75 20.17 5.71 -41.10
N GLY A 76 19.80 4.46 -40.79
CA GLY A 76 20.59 3.55 -39.91
C GLY A 76 20.91 4.02 -38.47
N LYS A 77 20.50 5.22 -38.06
CA LYS A 77 20.62 5.77 -36.70
C LYS A 77 19.36 5.37 -35.95
N SER A 78 19.50 4.83 -34.74
CA SER A 78 18.36 4.65 -33.85
C SER A 78 17.64 5.98 -33.67
N SER A 79 16.32 6.02 -33.87
CA SER A 79 15.52 7.20 -33.58
C SER A 79 15.71 7.61 -32.12
N ASP A 80 15.94 8.90 -31.88
CA ASP A 80 15.97 9.43 -30.51
C ASP A 80 14.59 9.35 -29.84
N TRP A 81 13.54 9.23 -30.64
CA TRP A 81 12.16 9.09 -30.20
C TRP A 81 11.72 7.64 -30.21
N ALA A 82 11.02 7.22 -29.16
CA ALA A 82 10.27 5.97 -29.13
C ALA A 82 8.82 6.24 -28.71
N PHE A 83 7.90 5.58 -29.41
CA PHE A 83 6.46 5.70 -29.21
C PHE A 83 5.90 4.33 -28.85
N LYS A 84 4.98 4.29 -27.89
CA LYS A 84 4.18 3.11 -27.56
C LYS A 84 2.72 3.52 -27.54
N ILE A 85 1.89 2.79 -28.28
CA ILE A 85 0.44 2.93 -28.21
C ILE A 85 -0.18 1.55 -28.03
N GLY A 86 -1.22 1.48 -27.20
CA GLY A 86 -1.92 0.26 -26.92
C GLY A 86 -3.17 0.52 -26.12
N ALA A 87 -3.91 -0.54 -25.86
CA ALA A 87 -5.05 -0.52 -24.98
C ALA A 87 -5.10 -1.84 -24.22
N GLY A 88 -5.78 -1.83 -23.09
CA GLY A 88 -6.04 -3.01 -22.28
C GLY A 88 -7.23 -2.78 -21.37
N ALA A 89 -7.39 -3.67 -20.42
CA ALA A 89 -8.32 -3.51 -19.31
C ALA A 89 -7.52 -3.63 -18.00
N MET A 90 -8.06 -3.02 -16.95
CA MET A 90 -7.58 -3.19 -15.59
C MET A 90 -8.75 -3.54 -14.69
N VAL A 91 -8.49 -4.38 -13.70
CA VAL A 91 -9.42 -4.67 -12.61
C VAL A 91 -8.79 -4.12 -11.35
N GLY A 92 -9.55 -3.43 -10.52
CA GLY A 92 -9.02 -2.88 -9.28
C GLY A 92 -10.13 -2.40 -8.35
N PRO A 93 -9.78 -2.08 -7.11
CA PRO A 93 -10.76 -1.65 -6.13
C PRO A 93 -11.39 -0.32 -6.56
N THR A 94 -12.69 -0.13 -6.28
CA THR A 94 -13.45 1.09 -6.63
C THR A 94 -12.87 2.36 -6.00
N TYR A 95 -12.26 2.20 -4.82
CA TYR A 95 -11.41 3.18 -4.13
C TYR A 95 -10.39 2.42 -3.27
N GLU A 96 -9.33 3.09 -2.83
CA GLU A 96 -8.31 2.44 -2.00
C GLU A 96 -8.89 1.96 -0.67
N GLY A 97 -8.84 0.65 -0.43
CA GLY A 97 -9.44 0.01 0.75
C GLY A 97 -10.82 -0.59 0.50
N SER A 98 -11.39 -0.44 -0.71
CA SER A 98 -12.64 -1.10 -1.07
C SER A 98 -12.50 -2.62 -1.12
N LYS A 99 -13.58 -3.33 -0.77
CA LYS A 99 -13.74 -4.76 -1.05
C LYS A 99 -14.37 -5.03 -2.41
N HIS A 100 -14.88 -4.00 -3.07
CA HIS A 100 -15.53 -4.08 -4.38
C HIS A 100 -14.56 -3.68 -5.48
N TYR A 101 -14.69 -4.34 -6.62
CA TYR A 101 -13.76 -4.22 -7.75
C TYR A 101 -14.51 -3.79 -9.00
N GLN A 102 -13.89 -2.93 -9.78
CA GLN A 102 -14.40 -2.47 -11.06
C GLN A 102 -13.42 -2.78 -12.18
N VAL A 103 -13.96 -3.01 -13.37
CA VAL A 103 -13.19 -3.17 -14.60
C VAL A 103 -13.19 -1.84 -15.35
N GLY A 104 -12.02 -1.37 -15.76
CA GLY A 104 -11.85 -0.14 -16.52
C GLY A 104 -10.95 -0.31 -17.73
N PRO A 105 -11.09 0.54 -18.77
CA PRO A 105 -10.15 0.56 -19.88
C PRO A 105 -8.79 1.10 -19.42
N LEU A 106 -7.72 0.51 -19.94
CA LEU A 106 -6.34 0.94 -19.71
C LEU A 106 -5.73 1.40 -21.04
N PRO A 107 -5.88 2.68 -21.42
CA PRO A 107 -5.19 3.21 -22.59
C PRO A 107 -3.69 3.31 -22.30
N VAL A 108 -2.89 2.85 -23.25
CA VAL A 108 -1.42 2.95 -23.21
C VAL A 108 -1.00 3.93 -24.28
N ALA A 109 -0.38 5.02 -23.84
CA ALA A 109 0.28 5.98 -24.71
C ALA A 109 1.56 6.42 -24.02
N GLU A 110 2.70 6.23 -24.66
CA GLU A 110 3.99 6.69 -24.14
C GLU A 110 4.79 7.27 -25.29
N VAL A 111 5.29 8.48 -25.09
CA VAL A 111 6.35 9.05 -25.92
C VAL A 111 7.59 9.19 -25.06
N SER A 112 8.74 8.79 -25.58
CA SER A 112 10.01 8.98 -24.89
C SER A 112 11.09 9.50 -25.83
N TRP A 113 11.96 10.33 -25.28
CA TRP A 113 13.12 10.91 -25.96
C TRP A 113 14.41 10.47 -25.26
N ARG A 114 15.29 9.83 -26.02
CA ARG A 114 16.60 9.28 -25.61
C ARG A 114 16.56 8.39 -24.36
N LYS A 115 15.39 7.83 -24.00
CA LYS A 115 15.14 7.10 -22.74
C LYS A 115 15.40 7.95 -21.48
N THR A 116 15.41 9.28 -21.64
CA THR A 116 15.68 10.27 -20.59
C THR A 116 14.39 11.00 -20.24
N ILE A 117 13.62 11.44 -21.25
CA ILE A 117 12.35 12.12 -21.04
C ILE A 117 11.24 11.18 -21.49
N SER A 118 10.18 11.05 -20.71
CA SER A 118 9.00 10.27 -21.06
C SER A 118 7.72 10.98 -20.65
N LEU A 119 6.67 10.84 -21.45
CA LEU A 119 5.32 11.27 -21.12
C LEU A 119 4.37 10.10 -21.32
N SER A 120 3.60 9.75 -20.29
CA SER A 120 2.51 8.76 -20.38
C SER A 120 1.34 9.11 -19.45
N PRO A 121 0.11 8.65 -19.72
CA PRO A 121 -1.03 8.86 -18.83
C PRO A 121 -0.82 8.35 -17.41
N MET A 122 -0.10 7.22 -17.24
CA MET A 122 0.15 6.61 -15.94
C MET A 122 1.36 7.22 -15.22
N GLY A 123 2.42 7.57 -15.97
CA GLY A 123 3.66 8.11 -15.40
C GLY A 123 3.61 9.60 -15.14
N GLY A 124 2.94 10.35 -16.02
CA GLY A 124 3.10 11.79 -16.17
C GLY A 124 4.29 12.15 -17.05
N LEU A 125 4.71 13.41 -17.01
CA LEU A 125 5.96 13.87 -17.61
C LEU A 125 7.10 13.58 -16.64
N MET A 126 8.04 12.74 -17.05
CA MET A 126 9.19 12.33 -16.25
C MET A 126 10.49 12.59 -17.00
N ALA A 127 11.51 13.03 -16.28
CA ALA A 127 12.90 13.07 -16.72
C ALA A 127 13.71 12.13 -15.83
N THR A 128 14.59 11.31 -16.42
CA THR A 128 15.46 10.36 -15.75
C THR A 128 16.89 10.56 -16.22
N VAL A 129 17.79 10.80 -15.28
CA VAL A 129 19.23 10.95 -15.51
C VAL A 129 19.98 9.79 -14.84
N ARG A 130 21.11 9.39 -15.43
CA ARG A 130 22.03 8.40 -14.87
C ARG A 130 23.35 9.09 -14.56
N PRO A 131 23.48 9.66 -13.35
CA PRO A 131 24.68 10.42 -13.01
C PRO A 131 25.88 9.46 -12.90
N LEU A 132 27.09 10.00 -13.02
CA LEU A 132 28.36 9.29 -12.77
C LEU A 132 28.82 8.28 -13.84
N ASN A 133 28.28 8.32 -15.07
CA ASN A 133 28.48 7.29 -16.10
C ASN A 133 28.08 5.87 -15.63
N ASP A 134 27.43 5.76 -14.48
CA ASP A 134 26.93 4.51 -13.94
C ASP A 134 25.55 4.25 -14.56
N LYS A 135 25.46 3.16 -15.32
CA LYS A 135 24.21 2.72 -15.95
C LYS A 135 23.22 2.11 -14.96
N ASP A 136 23.71 1.72 -13.78
CA ASP A 136 22.98 0.97 -12.78
C ASP A 136 22.28 1.89 -11.78
N PHE A 137 22.76 3.12 -11.60
CA PHE A 137 22.12 4.17 -10.80
C PHE A 137 21.37 5.18 -11.65
N SER A 138 20.14 5.52 -11.23
CA SER A 138 19.33 6.55 -11.89
C SER A 138 18.60 7.43 -10.89
N VAL A 139 18.46 8.70 -11.25
CA VAL A 139 17.63 9.69 -10.56
C VAL A 139 16.58 10.19 -11.53
N SER A 140 15.34 10.30 -11.07
CA SER A 140 14.22 10.76 -11.88
C SER A 140 13.44 11.86 -11.18
N GLY A 141 12.85 12.76 -11.94
CA GLY A 141 11.95 13.80 -11.46
C GLY A 141 10.88 14.12 -12.49
N GLY A 142 9.71 14.54 -12.05
CA GLY A 142 8.62 14.82 -12.96
C GLY A 142 7.33 15.26 -12.29
N ILE A 143 6.29 15.36 -13.10
CA ILE A 143 4.94 15.74 -12.69
C ILE A 143 3.94 14.73 -13.26
N GLY A 144 3.12 14.17 -12.38
CA GLY A 144 2.02 13.29 -12.71
C GLY A 144 0.67 13.91 -12.38
N TYR A 145 -0.36 13.09 -12.53
CA TYR A 145 -1.74 13.45 -12.24
C TYR A 145 -2.36 12.40 -11.32
N TRP A 146 -3.15 12.85 -10.35
CA TRP A 146 -4.01 12.00 -9.55
C TRP A 146 -5.46 12.37 -9.83
N GLY A 147 -6.27 11.38 -10.20
CA GLY A 147 -7.65 11.58 -10.68
C GLY A 147 -8.67 11.99 -9.62
N GLY A 148 -8.27 12.10 -8.35
CA GLY A 148 -9.19 12.35 -7.25
C GLY A 148 -9.91 11.09 -6.75
N ARG A 149 -10.86 11.28 -5.84
CA ARG A 149 -11.76 10.25 -5.34
C ARG A 149 -13.16 10.84 -5.24
N LYS A 150 -14.13 10.26 -5.95
CA LYS A 150 -15.53 10.70 -5.84
C LYS A 150 -16.23 9.97 -4.70
N GLU A 151 -17.15 10.64 -4.02
CA GLU A 151 -18.02 9.99 -3.04
C GLU A 151 -18.94 8.94 -3.70
N SER A 152 -19.22 9.10 -5.00
CA SER A 152 -20.02 8.15 -5.76
C SER A 152 -19.21 6.98 -6.35
N ALA A 153 -17.93 6.84 -6.00
CA ALA A 153 -17.07 5.81 -6.60
C ALA A 153 -17.52 4.37 -6.29
N ASP A 154 -18.31 4.19 -5.22
CA ASP A 154 -18.86 2.88 -4.82
C ASP A 154 -20.39 2.85 -4.81
N LYS A 155 -21.03 3.78 -5.54
CA LYS A 155 -22.49 3.98 -5.53
C LYS A 155 -23.28 2.75 -5.97
N GLU A 156 -22.70 1.92 -6.83
CA GLU A 156 -23.35 0.71 -7.36
C GLU A 156 -23.28 -0.50 -6.41
N HIS A 157 -22.61 -0.34 -5.27
CA HIS A 157 -22.39 -1.41 -4.31
C HIS A 157 -22.95 -1.03 -2.94
N ASP A 158 -22.09 -0.59 -2.03
CA ASP A 158 -22.52 -0.24 -0.69
C ASP A 158 -22.47 1.26 -0.42
N ASP A 159 -21.98 2.09 -1.36
CA ASP A 159 -21.98 3.54 -1.24
C ASP A 159 -21.17 4.02 0.00
N ALA A 160 -20.10 3.28 0.33
CA ALA A 160 -19.22 3.53 1.48
C ALA A 160 -18.72 4.97 1.59
N LEU A 161 -18.56 5.66 0.47
CA LEU A 161 -17.98 7.00 0.45
C LEU A 161 -19.01 8.13 0.50
N ARG A 162 -20.32 7.82 0.42
CA ARG A 162 -21.36 8.86 0.43
C ARG A 162 -21.31 9.66 1.73
N GLY A 163 -21.34 10.99 1.58
CA GLY A 163 -21.27 11.92 2.71
C GLY A 163 -19.83 12.18 3.19
N LEU A 164 -18.83 11.51 2.62
CA LEU A 164 -17.41 11.80 2.88
C LEU A 164 -16.85 12.89 1.96
N GLY A 165 -17.62 13.35 0.97
CA GLY A 165 -17.21 14.37 0.02
C GLY A 165 -16.26 13.86 -1.08
N ASN A 166 -16.07 14.70 -2.09
CA ASN A 166 -15.17 14.43 -3.20
C ASN A 166 -13.77 14.97 -2.88
N LEU A 167 -12.75 14.21 -3.25
CA LEU A 167 -11.38 14.71 -3.36
C LEU A 167 -11.13 15.11 -4.80
N SER A 168 -10.82 16.38 -5.03
CA SER A 168 -10.51 16.90 -6.36
C SER A 168 -9.25 16.25 -6.93
N SER A 169 -9.17 16.20 -8.25
CA SER A 169 -7.95 15.79 -8.93
C SER A 169 -6.87 16.85 -8.82
N ASN A 170 -5.60 16.44 -8.77
CA ASN A 170 -4.48 17.35 -8.68
C ASN A 170 -3.25 16.86 -9.45
N ALA A 171 -2.29 17.78 -9.65
CA ALA A 171 -0.97 17.42 -10.13
C ALA A 171 -0.13 16.86 -8.98
N VAL A 172 0.81 15.97 -9.28
CA VAL A 172 1.68 15.33 -8.28
C VAL A 172 3.12 15.48 -8.70
N GLY A 173 3.92 16.21 -7.92
CA GLY A 173 5.37 16.27 -8.09
C GLY A 173 5.99 14.94 -7.66
N LYS A 174 6.90 14.40 -8.47
CA LYS A 174 7.54 13.10 -8.24
C LYS A 174 9.05 13.25 -8.31
N LEU A 175 9.74 12.62 -7.36
CA LEU A 175 11.18 12.39 -7.38
C LEU A 175 11.43 10.91 -7.15
N GLY A 176 12.44 10.35 -7.80
CA GLY A 176 12.76 8.93 -7.70
C GLY A 176 14.26 8.70 -7.80
N MET A 177 14.73 7.67 -7.11
CA MET A 177 16.08 7.16 -7.21
C MET A 177 15.99 5.65 -7.33
N ALA A 178 16.81 5.05 -8.18
CA ALA A 178 16.85 3.60 -8.33
C ALA A 178 18.28 3.14 -8.57
N TYR A 179 18.62 1.99 -7.99
CA TYR A 179 19.88 1.30 -8.19
C TYR A 179 19.61 -0.14 -8.62
N GLN A 180 20.32 -0.62 -9.63
CA GLN A 180 20.16 -1.94 -10.19
C GLN A 180 21.45 -2.74 -10.10
N TYR A 181 21.45 -3.83 -9.32
CA TYR A 181 22.56 -4.75 -9.25
C TYR A 181 22.16 -6.12 -9.79
N LYS A 182 22.62 -6.42 -11.01
CA LYS A 182 22.27 -7.66 -11.74
C LYS A 182 20.75 -7.84 -11.88
N ALA A 183 20.19 -8.84 -11.20
CA ALA A 183 18.76 -9.16 -11.19
C ALA A 183 17.99 -8.39 -10.10
N ILE A 184 18.68 -7.75 -9.15
CA ILE A 184 18.07 -7.04 -8.04
C ILE A 184 17.99 -5.55 -8.37
N SER A 185 16.93 -4.89 -7.94
CA SER A 185 16.85 -3.43 -7.93
C SER A 185 16.33 -2.93 -6.59
N VAL A 186 16.77 -1.74 -6.18
CA VAL A 186 16.23 -1.01 -5.05
C VAL A 186 15.83 0.38 -5.56
N GLY A 187 14.71 0.90 -5.08
CA GLY A 187 14.25 2.23 -5.46
C GLY A 187 13.58 2.96 -4.31
N LEU A 188 13.63 4.28 -4.38
CA LEU A 188 12.97 5.19 -3.44
C LEU A 188 12.25 6.24 -4.27
N ASN A 189 10.96 6.42 -4.02
CA ASN A 189 10.15 7.45 -4.67
C ASN A 189 9.55 8.38 -3.63
N LEU A 190 9.61 9.68 -3.88
CA LEU A 190 8.89 10.71 -3.14
C LEU A 190 7.83 11.30 -4.08
N ALA A 191 6.60 11.44 -3.58
CA ALA A 191 5.53 12.12 -4.29
C ALA A 191 4.84 13.13 -3.37
N ARG A 192 4.61 14.35 -3.87
CA ARG A 192 3.91 15.43 -3.17
C ARG A 192 2.83 16.00 -4.06
N ASP A 193 1.65 16.23 -3.49
CA ASP A 193 0.58 16.90 -4.21
C ASP A 193 0.89 18.37 -4.48
N ILE A 194 0.48 18.81 -5.66
CA ILE A 194 0.57 20.19 -6.12
C ILE A 194 -0.86 20.64 -6.42
N GLY A 195 -1.45 21.35 -5.45
CA GLY A 195 -2.85 21.77 -5.48
C GLY A 195 -3.85 20.67 -5.12
N GLY A 196 -5.13 20.97 -5.28
CA GLY A 196 -6.23 20.10 -4.83
C GLY A 196 -6.37 20.05 -3.31
N ASP A 197 -7.24 19.16 -2.84
CA ASP A 197 -7.68 19.14 -1.43
C ASP A 197 -6.90 18.15 -0.55
N ARG A 198 -6.03 17.32 -1.14
CA ARG A 198 -5.28 16.28 -0.41
C ARG A 198 -4.00 16.80 0.25
N ASP A 199 -3.26 17.70 -0.42
CA ASP A 199 -1.98 18.29 0.02
C ASP A 199 -1.01 17.30 0.72
N GLY A 200 -0.96 16.06 0.21
CA GLY A 200 -0.29 14.94 0.88
C GLY A 200 1.07 14.61 0.29
N THR A 201 1.91 13.97 1.11
CA THR A 201 3.23 13.43 0.73
C THR A 201 3.27 11.93 0.96
N THR A 202 3.96 11.23 0.05
CA THR A 202 4.29 9.83 0.22
C THR A 202 5.76 9.56 -0.07
N ILE A 203 6.29 8.55 0.61
CA ILE A 203 7.60 7.98 0.34
C ILE A 203 7.42 6.47 0.14
N THR A 204 7.80 5.96 -1.03
CA THR A 204 7.71 4.53 -1.36
C THR A 204 9.09 3.93 -1.51
N LEU A 205 9.40 2.93 -0.69
CA LEU A 205 10.59 2.09 -0.83
C LEU A 205 10.22 0.86 -1.67
N LYS A 206 11.09 0.49 -2.60
CA LYS A 206 10.90 -0.60 -3.57
C LYS A 206 12.09 -1.54 -3.58
N GLY A 207 11.82 -2.84 -3.64
CA GLY A 207 12.79 -3.89 -3.92
C GLY A 207 12.28 -4.75 -5.08
N GLY A 208 13.08 -4.89 -6.13
CA GLY A 208 12.72 -5.62 -7.34
C GLY A 208 13.64 -6.81 -7.60
N TYR A 209 13.10 -7.84 -8.24
CA TYR A 209 13.84 -9.00 -8.69
C TYR A 209 13.41 -9.42 -10.11
N LYS A 210 14.38 -9.55 -11.02
CA LYS A 210 14.17 -10.08 -12.37
C LYS A 210 14.09 -11.60 -12.29
N ILE A 211 12.87 -12.13 -12.22
CA ILE A 211 12.61 -13.57 -12.14
C ILE A 211 13.09 -14.26 -13.41
N TYR A 212 12.73 -13.71 -14.57
CA TYR A 212 13.07 -14.29 -15.87
C TYR A 212 13.36 -13.21 -16.90
N LYS A 213 14.39 -13.43 -17.72
CA LYS A 213 14.76 -12.55 -18.83
C LYS A 213 15.21 -13.39 -20.03
N GLY A 214 14.26 -13.75 -20.87
CA GLY A 214 14.51 -14.33 -22.19
C GLY A 214 14.67 -13.27 -23.28
N GLN A 215 14.69 -13.71 -24.53
CA GLN A 215 14.73 -12.82 -25.70
C GLN A 215 13.43 -12.00 -25.80
N ASP A 216 12.28 -12.70 -25.76
CA ASP A 216 10.97 -12.10 -26.01
C ASP A 216 10.06 -12.09 -24.77
N PHE A 217 10.38 -12.90 -23.75
CA PHE A 217 9.58 -13.00 -22.53
C PHE A 217 10.35 -12.52 -21.30
N LYS A 218 9.71 -11.68 -20.49
CA LYS A 218 10.29 -11.07 -19.29
C LYS A 218 9.30 -11.19 -18.13
N VAL A 219 9.80 -11.50 -16.95
CA VAL A 219 9.01 -11.52 -15.71
C VAL A 219 9.84 -10.88 -14.60
N ASN A 220 9.24 -9.91 -13.90
CA ASN A 220 9.85 -9.28 -12.74
C ASN A 220 8.84 -9.26 -11.59
N ALA A 221 9.35 -9.34 -10.36
CA ALA A 221 8.58 -9.10 -9.16
C ALA A 221 9.12 -7.86 -8.44
N GLU A 222 8.25 -7.13 -7.76
CA GLU A 222 8.59 -6.00 -6.91
C GLU A 222 7.83 -6.13 -5.59
N ILE A 223 8.54 -5.93 -4.47
CA ILE A 223 7.94 -5.63 -3.17
C ILE A 223 8.09 -4.14 -2.89
N SER A 224 7.09 -3.52 -2.30
CA SER A 224 7.16 -2.12 -1.89
C SER A 224 6.43 -1.87 -0.59
N THR A 225 6.79 -0.78 0.07
CA THR A 225 6.06 -0.23 1.21
C THR A 225 5.99 1.28 1.08
N THR A 226 4.88 1.85 1.51
CA THR A 226 4.61 3.28 1.38
C THR A 226 4.40 3.90 2.76
N TRP A 227 5.19 4.93 3.08
CA TRP A 227 4.88 5.87 4.15
C TRP A 227 4.08 7.04 3.59
N ALA A 228 3.13 7.55 4.37
CA ALA A 228 2.30 8.71 4.02
C ALA A 228 2.19 9.68 5.20
N ASP A 229 2.11 10.98 4.91
CA ASP A 229 1.91 12.02 5.92
C ASP A 229 0.45 12.16 6.37
N ASP A 230 0.20 12.96 7.41
CA ASP A 230 -1.12 13.13 8.01
C ASP A 230 -2.15 13.69 7.01
N ASN A 231 -1.71 14.57 6.09
CA ASN A 231 -2.58 15.13 5.06
C ASN A 231 -3.05 14.04 4.07
N TYR A 232 -2.12 13.21 3.60
CA TYR A 232 -2.45 12.07 2.75
C TYR A 232 -3.38 11.09 3.48
N MET A 233 -3.02 10.72 4.72
CA MET A 233 -3.74 9.72 5.51
C MET A 233 -5.14 10.22 5.89
N GLY A 234 -5.24 11.44 6.40
CA GLY A 234 -6.50 12.08 6.80
C GLY A 234 -7.48 12.29 5.64
N SER A 235 -7.00 12.64 4.44
CA SER A 235 -7.89 12.84 3.28
C SER A 235 -8.46 11.53 2.70
N LEU A 236 -7.67 10.45 2.68
CA LEU A 236 -8.11 9.17 2.12
C LEU A 236 -8.81 8.29 3.15
N PHE A 237 -8.31 8.25 4.38
CA PHE A 237 -8.71 7.30 5.40
C PHE A 237 -9.33 7.96 6.64
N GLY A 238 -9.18 9.27 6.81
CA GLY A 238 -9.82 10.01 7.90
C GLY A 238 -11.33 10.19 7.69
N ILE A 239 -12.05 10.31 8.79
CA ILE A 239 -13.48 10.62 8.84
C ILE A 239 -13.70 11.70 9.88
N THR A 240 -13.98 12.91 9.43
CA THR A 240 -14.33 14.03 10.29
C THR A 240 -15.70 13.83 10.96
N PRO A 241 -15.98 14.49 12.10
CA PRO A 241 -17.29 14.44 12.73
C PRO A 241 -18.45 14.88 11.83
N GLU A 242 -18.20 15.79 10.89
CA GLU A 242 -19.20 16.22 9.92
C GLU A 242 -19.50 15.13 8.89
N GLN A 243 -18.47 14.53 8.30
CA GLN A 243 -18.61 13.41 7.37
C GLN A 243 -19.30 12.21 8.03
N ALA A 244 -18.97 11.91 9.29
CA ALA A 244 -19.62 10.86 10.07
C ALA A 244 -21.14 11.08 10.20
N ARG A 245 -21.59 12.33 10.38
CA ARG A 245 -23.03 12.68 10.45
C ARG A 245 -23.70 12.66 9.08
N ASN A 246 -23.00 13.06 8.03
CA ASN A 246 -23.52 13.12 6.67
C ASN A 246 -23.58 11.75 6.00
N SER A 247 -22.74 10.82 6.44
CA SER A 247 -22.68 9.48 5.88
C SER A 247 -23.86 8.62 6.34
N PRO A 248 -24.49 7.85 5.43
CA PRO A 248 -25.52 6.87 5.79
C PRO A 248 -24.95 5.64 6.52
N LYS A 249 -23.62 5.52 6.61
CA LYS A 249 -22.92 4.35 7.15
C LYS A 249 -22.71 4.37 8.66
N HIS A 250 -23.10 5.46 9.33
CA HIS A 250 -22.93 5.64 10.77
C HIS A 250 -21.48 5.44 11.25
N TYR A 251 -20.52 5.94 10.47
CA TYR A 251 -19.11 5.83 10.82
C TYR A 251 -18.80 6.53 12.15
N SER A 252 -17.89 5.95 12.92
CA SER A 252 -17.18 6.69 13.95
C SER A 252 -16.24 7.70 13.31
N GLY A 253 -16.00 8.83 13.98
CA GLY A 253 -14.90 9.71 13.60
C GLY A 253 -13.58 8.94 13.66
N HIS A 254 -12.70 9.21 12.70
CA HIS A 254 -11.41 8.56 12.56
C HIS A 254 -10.35 9.58 12.16
N ASP A 255 -9.34 9.74 13.00
CA ASP A 255 -8.21 10.63 12.73
C ASP A 255 -7.03 9.79 12.26
N ALA A 256 -6.80 9.76 10.94
CA ALA A 256 -5.76 8.92 10.35
C ALA A 256 -4.43 9.67 10.32
N GLN A 257 -3.48 9.22 11.13
CA GLN A 257 -2.17 9.84 11.27
C GLN A 257 -1.15 9.27 10.27
N SER A 258 -0.04 9.98 10.14
CA SER A 258 1.10 9.63 9.32
C SER A 258 1.71 8.31 9.75
N GLY A 259 2.20 7.54 8.77
CA GLY A 259 2.71 6.21 9.05
C GLY A 259 2.91 5.36 7.81
N ILE A 260 3.29 4.10 8.04
CA ILE A 260 3.34 3.11 6.98
C ILE A 260 1.91 2.76 6.59
N LYS A 261 1.52 3.16 5.38
CA LYS A 261 0.19 3.00 4.82
C LYS A 261 -0.03 1.61 4.24
N ASP A 262 0.98 1.04 3.59
CA ASP A 262 0.84 -0.25 2.91
C ASP A 262 2.14 -1.03 2.75
N VAL A 263 1.97 -2.33 2.50
CA VAL A 263 2.96 -3.22 1.89
C VAL A 263 2.35 -3.91 0.68
N LYS A 264 3.09 -4.01 -0.42
CA LYS A 264 2.62 -4.55 -1.69
C LYS A 264 3.65 -5.46 -2.32
N ILE A 265 3.16 -6.48 -3.00
CA ILE A 265 3.92 -7.30 -3.95
C ILE A 265 3.26 -7.20 -5.32
N SER A 266 4.05 -7.01 -6.36
CA SER A 266 3.58 -7.01 -7.74
C SER A 266 4.44 -7.92 -8.61
N VAL A 267 3.81 -8.48 -9.63
CA VAL A 267 4.46 -9.23 -10.70
C VAL A 267 4.09 -8.58 -12.02
N ASN A 268 5.09 -8.29 -12.83
CA ASN A 268 4.91 -7.79 -14.18
C ASN A 268 5.52 -8.78 -15.17
N ALA A 269 4.76 -9.10 -16.20
CA ALA A 269 5.17 -9.97 -17.29
C ALA A 269 4.98 -9.24 -18.62
N SER A 270 5.91 -9.43 -19.55
CA SER A 270 5.77 -8.93 -20.91
C SER A 270 6.23 -9.97 -21.92
N TYR A 271 5.51 -10.06 -23.03
CA TYR A 271 5.83 -10.91 -24.17
C TYR A 271 5.86 -10.08 -25.44
N ASP A 272 7.02 -10.05 -26.11
CA ASP A 272 7.24 -9.33 -27.35
C ASP A 272 6.93 -10.30 -28.53
N PHE A 273 5.81 -10.12 -29.23
CA PHE A 273 5.48 -10.95 -30.41
C PHE A 273 6.35 -10.60 -31.62
N THR A 274 6.69 -9.31 -31.74
CA THR A 274 7.61 -8.76 -32.74
C THR A 274 8.45 -7.67 -32.08
N SER A 275 9.36 -7.04 -32.81
CA SER A 275 10.08 -5.84 -32.34
C SER A 275 9.16 -4.66 -31.97
N SER A 276 7.92 -4.71 -32.43
CA SER A 276 6.97 -3.59 -32.45
C SER A 276 5.60 -3.95 -31.88
N ILE A 277 5.38 -5.21 -31.49
CA ILE A 277 4.08 -5.66 -30.98
C ILE A 277 4.35 -6.54 -29.78
N GLY A 278 3.68 -6.23 -28.67
CA GLY A 278 3.84 -6.98 -27.44
C GLY A 278 2.58 -6.98 -26.60
N LEU A 279 2.63 -7.80 -25.56
CA LEU A 279 1.65 -7.91 -24.50
C LEU A 279 2.34 -7.60 -23.18
N PHE A 280 1.65 -6.92 -22.28
CA PHE A 280 2.07 -6.81 -20.89
C PHE A 280 0.91 -7.21 -19.97
N ALA A 281 1.26 -7.76 -18.83
CA ALA A 281 0.34 -8.07 -17.75
C ALA A 281 0.98 -7.63 -16.43
N LEU A 282 0.15 -7.12 -15.53
CA LEU A 282 0.54 -6.77 -14.16
C LEU A 282 -0.47 -7.40 -13.21
N ALA A 283 0.03 -7.97 -12.12
CA ALA A 283 -0.77 -8.38 -10.99
C ALA A 283 -0.15 -7.77 -9.73
N GLU A 284 -0.96 -7.21 -8.84
CA GLU A 284 -0.54 -6.65 -7.56
C GLU A 284 -1.41 -7.22 -6.44
N ALA A 285 -0.78 -7.58 -5.34
CA ALA A 285 -1.42 -7.88 -4.07
C ALA A 285 -0.83 -6.98 -2.99
N GLY A 286 -1.68 -6.35 -2.21
CA GLY A 286 -1.30 -5.38 -1.20
C GLY A 286 -2.09 -5.53 0.07
N ARG A 287 -1.55 -4.99 1.15
CA ARG A 287 -2.26 -4.83 2.41
C ARG A 287 -2.07 -3.43 2.95
N LEU A 288 -3.18 -2.77 3.29
CA LEU A 288 -3.19 -1.53 4.07
C LEU A 288 -2.78 -1.81 5.52
N LEU A 289 -2.11 -0.86 6.16
CA LEU A 289 -1.55 -1.00 7.50
C LEU A 289 -1.87 0.23 8.36
N GLY A 290 -1.75 0.08 9.68
CA GLY A 290 -1.97 1.16 10.65
C GLY A 290 -3.32 1.83 10.49
N ASP A 291 -3.35 3.15 10.59
CA ASP A 291 -4.58 3.94 10.54
C ASP A 291 -5.31 3.87 9.20
N ALA A 292 -4.63 3.50 8.11
CA ALA A 292 -5.29 3.24 6.84
C ALA A 292 -6.11 1.93 6.88
N ALA A 293 -5.58 0.89 7.54
CA ALA A 293 -6.30 -0.37 7.75
C ALA A 293 -7.47 -0.20 8.74
N ASP A 294 -7.27 0.60 9.79
CA ASP A 294 -8.26 0.80 10.85
C ASP A 294 -9.38 1.78 10.49
N SER A 295 -9.27 2.46 9.34
CA SER A 295 -10.30 3.39 8.86
C SER A 295 -11.65 2.69 8.67
N PRO A 296 -12.78 3.27 9.11
CA PRO A 296 -14.11 2.63 8.97
C PRO A 296 -14.52 2.31 7.53
N ILE A 297 -14.05 3.08 6.53
CA ILE A 297 -14.30 2.75 5.11
C ILE A 297 -13.55 1.50 4.65
N VAL A 298 -12.47 1.11 5.35
CA VAL A 298 -11.66 -0.08 5.06
C VAL A 298 -12.08 -1.24 5.96
N LYS A 299 -12.13 -1.02 7.27
CA LYS A 299 -12.38 -2.07 8.26
C LYS A 299 -13.82 -2.56 8.26
N ASP A 300 -14.78 -1.65 8.16
CA ASP A 300 -16.21 -1.99 8.30
C ASP A 300 -16.88 -2.17 6.94
N GLN A 301 -16.52 -1.34 5.96
CA GLN A 301 -17.12 -1.38 4.62
C GLN A 301 -16.20 -1.95 3.54
N GLY A 302 -14.91 -2.13 3.83
CA GLY A 302 -13.91 -2.45 2.82
C GLY A 302 -13.12 -3.73 3.10
N SER A 303 -11.84 -3.70 2.73
CA SER A 303 -10.87 -4.74 3.00
C SER A 303 -9.47 -4.14 3.08
N GLU A 304 -8.68 -4.53 4.08
CA GLU A 304 -7.26 -4.17 4.13
C GLU A 304 -6.46 -4.83 3.00
N ASN A 305 -6.87 -6.04 2.57
CA ASN A 305 -6.24 -6.75 1.47
C ASN A 305 -6.78 -6.24 0.13
N GLN A 306 -5.87 -5.86 -0.78
CA GLN A 306 -6.16 -5.15 -2.02
C GLN A 306 -5.49 -5.88 -3.19
N PHE A 307 -6.19 -6.03 -4.32
CA PHE A 307 -5.67 -6.69 -5.52
C PHE A 307 -5.81 -5.81 -6.77
N LYS A 308 -4.93 -5.97 -7.76
CA LYS A 308 -5.04 -5.33 -9.08
C LYS A 308 -4.46 -6.23 -10.17
#